data_AF-A0A662V9N5-F1
#
_entry.id   AF-A0A662V9N5-F1
#
_cell.length_a   1.000
_cell.length_b   1.000
_cell.length_c   1.000
_cell.angle_alpha   90.00
_cell.angle_beta   90.00
_cell.angle_gamma   90.00
#
_symmetry.space_group_name_H-M   'P 1'
#
loop_
_entity.id
_entity.type
_entity.pdbx_description
1 polymer ?
#
loop_
_entity_poly.entity_id
_entity_poly.type
_entity_poly.pdbx_seq_one_letter_code
_entity_poly.pdbx_strand_id
1 'polypeptide(L)' 'MRELTVYARRLIRKMVSEGILIHRGSRWIITVDKRGIVRVFDKSSGKRYLYIFLIKKFKKK' A
#
# COMPACT_ATOMS: atom_id res chain seq x y z
N MET A 1 -2.09 0.16 -10.90
CA MET A 1 -1.23 -0.85 -10.23
C MET A 1 -0.58 -1.81 -11.22
N ARG A 2 -0.74 -1.64 -12.55
CA ARG A 2 -0.01 -2.47 -13.53
C ARG A 2 1.49 -2.17 -13.51
N GLU A 3 1.84 -0.98 -13.01
CA GLU A 3 3.20 -0.47 -12.84
C GLU A 3 3.94 -1.15 -11.69
N LEU A 4 3.21 -1.85 -10.81
CA LEU A 4 3.77 -2.55 -9.66
C LEU A 4 4.02 -4.02 -9.96
N THR A 5 5.14 -4.51 -9.47
CA THR A 5 5.44 -5.95 -9.44
C THR A 5 4.32 -6.73 -8.74
N VAL A 6 4.19 -8.02 -9.08
CA VAL A 6 3.22 -8.93 -8.42
C VAL A 6 3.43 -8.94 -6.90
N TYR A 7 4.69 -8.92 -6.45
CA TYR A 7 5.06 -8.84 -5.03
C TYR A 7 4.47 -7.59 -4.37
N ALA A 8 4.73 -6.40 -4.92
CA ALA A 8 4.25 -5.14 -4.35
C ALA A 8 2.71 -5.11 -4.28
N ARG A 9 2.02 -5.63 -5.31
CA ARG A 9 0.56 -5.73 -5.31
C ARG A 9 0.02 -6.64 -4.20
N ARG A 10 0.62 -7.83 -4.02
CA ARG A 10 0.24 -8.77 -2.94
C ARG A 10 0.48 -8.16 -1.57
N LEU A 11 1.62 -7.50 -1.39
CA LEU A 11 1.98 -6.81 -0.16
C LEU A 11 0.97 -5.72 0.20
N ILE A 12 0.61 -4.84 -0.75
CA ILE A 12 -0.39 -3.79 -0.52
C ILE A 12 -1.73 -4.40 -0.09
N ARG A 13 -2.19 -5.45 -0.78
CA ARG A 13 -3.46 -6.13 -0.43
C ARG A 13 -3.42 -6.70 0.99
N LYS A 14 -2.30 -7.34 1.37
CA LYS A 14 -2.08 -7.85 2.73
C LYS A 14 -2.14 -6.71 3.74
N MET A 15 -1.39 -5.62 3.51
CA MET A 15 -1.36 -4.46 4.38
C MET A 15 -2.74 -3.85 4.59
N VAL A 16 -3.51 -3.66 3.52
CA VAL A 16 -4.89 -3.15 3.59
C VAL A 16 -5.82 -4.10 4.36
N SER A 17 -5.68 -5.43 4.17
CA SER A 17 -6.53 -6.43 4.86
C SER A 17 -6.21 -6.59 6.34
N GLU A 18 -4.94 -6.47 6.72
CA GLU A 18 -4.44 -6.66 8.09
C GLU A 18 -4.33 -5.36 8.87
N GLY A 19 -4.59 -4.21 8.24
CA GLY A 19 -4.50 -2.90 8.88
C GLY A 19 -3.06 -2.43 9.13
N ILE A 20 -2.10 -2.91 8.35
CA ILE A 20 -0.69 -2.50 8.45
C ILE A 20 -0.53 -1.14 7.78
N LEU A 21 -0.12 -0.14 8.56
CA LEU A 21 -0.04 1.24 8.10
C LEU A 21 1.27 1.58 7.37
N ILE A 22 2.37 0.89 7.67
CA ILE A 22 3.70 1.20 7.13
C ILE A 22 4.47 -0.08 6.84
N HIS A 23 5.09 -0.13 5.66
CA HIS A 23 6.10 -1.11 5.29
C HIS A 23 7.35 -0.39 4.78
N ARG A 24 8.53 -0.76 5.29
CA ARG A 24 9.83 -0.24 4.86
C ARG A 24 10.72 -1.40 4.40
N GLY A 25 10.52 -1.84 3.17
CA GLY A 25 11.36 -2.87 2.55
C GLY A 25 12.64 -2.29 1.96
N SER A 26 13.52 -3.17 1.47
CA SER A 26 14.73 -2.80 0.73
C SER A 26 14.41 -2.08 -0.58
N ARG A 27 13.36 -2.50 -1.30
CA ARG A 27 12.90 -1.88 -2.56
C ARG A 27 11.69 -0.96 -2.40
N TRP A 28 10.69 -1.34 -1.61
CA TRP A 28 9.41 -0.64 -1.55
C TRP A 28 9.21 0.03 -0.19
N ILE A 29 8.84 1.31 -0.18
CA ILE A 29 8.23 1.96 0.98
C ILE A 29 6.76 2.14 0.69
N ILE A 30 5.90 1.62 1.57
CA ILE A 30 4.45 1.65 1.39
C ILE A 30 3.85 2.22 2.66
N THR A 31 2.97 3.21 2.51
CA THR A 31 2.15 3.72 3.62
C THR A 31 0.68 3.62 3.26
N VAL A 32 -0.11 3.19 4.23
CA VAL A 32 -1.56 3.03 4.13
C VAL A 32 -2.18 3.91 5.22
N ASP A 33 -3.05 4.82 4.80
CA ASP A 33 -3.87 5.61 5.72
C ASP A 33 -5.13 4.82 6.11
N LYS A 34 -5.70 5.13 7.28
CA LYS A 34 -6.99 4.61 7.76
C LYS A 34 -8.13 4.89 6.78
N ARG A 35 -7.99 5.91 5.92
CA ARG A 35 -8.92 6.24 4.83
C ARG A 35 -8.76 5.37 3.58
N GLY A 36 -7.79 4.45 3.55
CA GLY A 36 -7.52 3.60 2.39
C GLY A 36 -6.65 4.22 1.31
N ILE A 37 -6.00 5.35 1.60
CA ILE A 37 -5.02 5.94 0.72
C ILE A 37 -3.70 5.17 0.86
N VAL A 38 -3.20 4.63 -0.24
CA VAL A 38 -1.94 3.89 -0.29
C VAL A 38 -0.92 4.70 -1.09
N ARG A 39 0.17 5.08 -0.44
CA ARG A 39 1.32 5.71 -1.09
C ARG A 39 2.42 4.67 -1.24
N VAL A 40 2.98 4.56 -2.43
CA VAL A 40 4.03 3.60 -2.76
C VAL A 40 5.22 4.35 -3.32
N PHE A 41 6.40 4.08 -2.79
CA PHE A 41 7.68 4.58 -3.29
C PHE A 41 8.58 3.41 -3.66
N ASP A 42 9.05 3.40 -4.91
CA ASP A 42 10.06 2.47 -5.40
C ASP A 42 11.45 3.09 -5.21
N LYS A 43 12.22 2.58 -4.24
CA LYS A 43 13.58 3.03 -3.98
C LYS A 43 14.52 2.81 -5.17
N SER A 44 14.26 1.78 -5.98
CA SER A 44 15.11 1.43 -7.11
C SER A 44 15.00 2.41 -8.27
N SER A 45 13.81 2.97 -8.49
CA SER A 45 13.53 3.83 -9.64
C SER A 45 13.17 5.28 -9.26
N GLY A 46 13.02 5.57 -7.97
CA GLY A 46 12.55 6.86 -7.46
C GLY A 46 11.06 7.13 -7.71
N LYS A 47 10.34 6.22 -8.37
CA LYS A 47 8.94 6.43 -8.76
C LYS A 47 8.01 6.41 -7.55
N ARG A 48 7.01 7.29 -7.60
CA ARG A 48 5.96 7.41 -6.58
C ARG A 48 4.62 7.08 -7.21
N TYR A 49 3.82 6.31 -6.49
CA TYR A 49 2.47 5.94 -6.89
C TYR A 49 1.49 6.22 -5.76
N LEU A 50 0.28 6.62 -6.13
CA LEU A 50 -0.83 6.85 -5.24
C LEU A 50 -2.00 5.97 -5.67
N TYR A 51 -2.57 5.22 -4.72
CA TYR A 51 -3.74 4.40 -4.94
C TYR A 51 -4.77 4.65 -3.85
N ILE A 52 -6.05 4.50 -4.20
CA ILE A 52 -7.16 4.64 -3.26
C ILE A 52 -7.88 3.30 -3.19
N PHE A 53 -8.05 2.78 -1.98
CA PHE A 53 -8.79 1.57 -1.70
C PHE A 53 -10.04 1.91 -0.89
N LEU A 54 -11.17 1.35 -1.28
CA LEU A 54 -12.39 1.44 -0.51
C LEU A 54 -12.30 0.47 0.69
N ILE A 55 -11.87 0.95 1.85
CA ILE A 55 -11.83 0.11 3.06
C ILE A 55 -13.24 -0.02 3.60
N LYS A 56 -13.93 -1.11 3.27
CA LYS A 56 -15.26 -1.45 3.81
C LYS A 56 -15.25 -1.80 5.32
N LYS A 57 -14.06 -1.96 5.93
CA LYS A 57 -13.88 -2.56 7.27
C LYS A 57 -13.74 -1.58 8.45
N PHE A 58 -13.69 -0.26 8.25
CA PHE A 58 -13.74 0.70 9.36
C PHE A 58 -15.18 1.03 9.80
N LYS A 59 -16.11 0.06 9.78
CA LYS A 59 -17.32 0.18 10.59
C LYS A 59 -16.88 0.02 12.04
N LYS A 60 -16.71 1.16 12.74
CA LYS A 60 -16.71 1.19 14.20
C LYS A 60 -17.95 0.42 14.66
N LYS A 61 -17.73 -0.60 15.50
CA LYS A 61 -18.75 -1.13 16.38
C LYS A 61 -18.97 -0.12 17.51
#